data_AF-A0A8C3YNA0-F1
#
_entry.id   AF-A0A8C3YNA0-F1
#
_cell.length_a   1.000
_cell.length_b   1.000
_cell.length_c   1.000
_cell.angle_alpha   90.00
_cell.angle_beta   90.00
_cell.angle_gamma   90.00
#
_symmetry.space_group_name_H-M   'P 1'
#
loop_
_entity.id
_entity.type
_entity.pdbx_description
1 polymer ?
#
loop_
_entity_poly.entity_id
_entity_poly.type
_entity_poly.pdbx_seq_one_letter_code
_entity_poly.pdbx_strand_id
1 'polypeptide(L)'
;ARAFHTLIGIKIPEGLVAKSEAEKAVKRATDIGYRHTDSAYLYQNEEEIGRAIQMEIADGTVRRDDILLCEGAWGTFFHPELVQTSLETSLKKLQVSYVDLCLLHYPVALQVSLSCLTLLVSVGVLS
;
A
#
# COMPACT_ATOMS: atom_id res chain seq x y z
N ALA A 1 9.46 -19.56 -14.61
CA ALA A 1 8.59 -18.48 -14.09
C ALA A 1 8.61 -18.56 -12.57
N ARG A 2 8.95 -17.47 -11.86
CA ARG A 2 8.81 -17.42 -10.39
C ARG A 2 7.31 -17.33 -10.09
N ALA A 3 6.75 -18.32 -9.41
CA ALA A 3 5.38 -18.27 -8.91
C ALA A 3 5.39 -17.52 -7.59
N PHE A 4 4.67 -16.39 -7.52
CA PHE A 4 4.52 -15.62 -6.30
C PHE A 4 3.21 -16.02 -5.62
N HIS A 5 3.25 -16.40 -4.35
CA HIS A 5 2.06 -16.42 -3.52
C HIS A 5 1.69 -14.95 -3.24
N THR A 6 0.51 -14.54 -3.66
CA THR A 6 0.04 -13.15 -3.58
C THR A 6 -0.80 -12.95 -2.33
N LEU A 7 -0.42 -12.01 -1.47
CA LEU A 7 -1.29 -11.52 -0.42
C LEU A 7 -2.08 -10.35 -1.00
N ILE A 8 -3.36 -10.59 -1.28
CA ILE A 8 -4.27 -9.53 -1.72
C ILE A 8 -4.40 -8.54 -0.57
N GLY A 9 -4.20 -7.25 -0.87
CA GLY A 9 -4.05 -6.16 0.07
C GLY A 9 -4.95 -6.27 1.29
N ILE A 10 -4.34 -6.17 2.47
CA ILE A 10 -5.10 -6.06 3.71
C ILE A 10 -5.68 -4.64 3.74
N LYS A 11 -6.86 -4.46 3.14
CA LYS A 11 -7.68 -3.28 3.37
C LYS A 11 -8.11 -3.31 4.84
N ILE A 12 -7.36 -2.63 5.68
CA ILE A 12 -7.73 -2.38 7.07
C ILE A 12 -8.63 -1.15 7.07
N PRO A 13 -9.93 -1.27 7.38
CA PRO A 13 -10.78 -0.10 7.52
C PRO A 13 -10.26 0.73 8.69
N GLU A 14 -10.20 2.05 8.50
CA GLU A 14 -9.76 2.99 9.52
C GLU A 14 -10.60 2.79 10.80
N GLY A 15 -9.94 2.52 11.92
CA GLY A 15 -10.60 2.28 13.21
C GLY A 15 -11.10 0.84 13.49
N LEU A 16 -11.09 -0.08 12.51
CA LEU A 16 -11.48 -1.48 12.75
C LEU A 16 -10.32 -2.39 13.18
N VAL A 17 -9.10 -2.11 12.73
CA VAL A 17 -7.91 -2.90 13.09
C VAL A 17 -6.76 -1.96 13.41
N ALA A 18 -6.04 -2.25 14.49
CA ALA A 18 -4.86 -1.48 14.87
C ALA A 18 -3.80 -1.54 13.75
N LYS A 19 -3.16 -0.42 13.45
CA LYS A 19 -2.08 -0.33 12.47
C LYS A 19 -0.97 -1.37 12.71
N SER A 20 -0.68 -1.67 13.98
CA SER A 20 0.27 -2.73 14.39
C SER A 20 -0.04 -4.11 13.82
N GLU A 21 -1.29 -4.41 13.47
CA GLU A 21 -1.66 -5.69 12.87
C GLU A 21 -1.22 -5.78 11.40
N ALA A 22 -1.14 -4.66 10.68
CA ALA A 22 -0.59 -4.65 9.32
C ALA A 22 0.87 -5.10 9.31
N GLU A 23 1.67 -4.54 10.24
CA GLU A 23 3.08 -4.88 10.42
C GLU A 23 3.25 -6.37 10.74
N LYS A 24 2.49 -6.87 11.74
CA LYS A 24 2.51 -8.30 12.11
C LYS A 24 2.08 -9.21 10.98
N ALA A 25 1.06 -8.82 10.21
CA ALA A 25 0.54 -9.62 9.11
C ALA A 25 1.54 -9.72 7.96
N VAL A 26 2.19 -8.62 7.58
CA VAL A 26 3.25 -8.61 6.57
C VAL A 26 4.41 -9.48 7.03
N LYS A 27 4.85 -9.32 8.29
CA LYS A 27 5.92 -10.13 8.87
C LYS A 27 5.58 -11.63 8.78
N ARG A 28 4.40 -12.02 9.28
CA ARG A 28 3.95 -13.41 9.27
C ARG A 28 3.83 -13.97 7.85
N ALA A 29 3.38 -13.15 6.91
CA ALA A 29 3.28 -13.54 5.51
C ALA A 29 4.66 -13.84 4.92
N THR A 30 5.65 -12.98 5.17
CA THR A 30 7.03 -13.18 4.74
C THR A 30 7.61 -14.47 5.34
N ASP A 31 7.40 -14.69 6.65
CA ASP A 31 7.84 -15.89 7.38
C ASP A 31 7.29 -17.18 6.77
N ILE A 32 6.03 -17.19 6.31
CA ILE A 32 5.40 -18.38 5.69
C ILE A 32 5.66 -18.49 4.18
N GLY A 33 6.45 -17.59 3.59
CA GLY A 33 6.93 -17.70 2.20
C GLY A 33 6.24 -16.77 1.19
N TYR A 34 5.37 -15.85 1.61
CA TYR A 34 4.85 -14.82 0.69
C TYR A 34 5.97 -13.87 0.29
N ARG A 35 5.93 -13.47 -0.98
CA ARG A 35 6.92 -12.60 -1.61
C ARG A 35 6.27 -11.49 -2.43
N HIS A 36 4.95 -11.31 -2.29
CA HIS A 36 4.20 -10.22 -2.89
C HIS A 36 3.38 -9.54 -1.80
N THR A 37 3.65 -8.25 -1.61
CA THR A 37 2.96 -7.36 -0.69
C THR A 37 2.20 -6.30 -1.50
N ASP A 38 0.90 -6.22 -1.30
CA ASP A 38 0.04 -5.21 -1.91
C ASP A 38 -0.31 -4.12 -0.89
N SER A 39 -0.07 -2.86 -1.25
CA SER A 39 -0.32 -1.67 -0.46
C SER A 39 -1.06 -0.61 -1.27
N ALA A 40 -1.63 0.35 -0.57
CA ALA A 40 -2.24 1.50 -1.19
C ALA A 40 -2.33 2.69 -0.24
N TYR A 41 -2.17 3.89 -0.79
CA TYR A 41 -2.36 5.16 -0.09
C TYR A 41 -3.62 5.22 0.78
N LEU A 42 -4.75 4.72 0.26
CA LEU A 42 -6.04 4.75 0.96
C LEU A 42 -6.05 3.92 2.26
N TYR A 43 -5.20 2.90 2.37
CA TYR A 43 -5.18 2.01 3.53
C TYR A 43 -4.49 2.64 4.74
N GLN A 44 -3.75 3.74 4.55
CA GLN A 44 -3.09 4.51 5.60
C GLN A 44 -2.18 3.68 6.54
N ASN A 45 -1.60 2.60 6.01
CA ASN A 45 -0.74 1.65 6.73
C ASN A 45 0.63 1.43 6.05
N GLU A 46 1.00 2.31 5.11
CA GLU A 46 2.26 2.25 4.35
C GLU A 46 3.49 2.29 5.27
N GLU A 47 3.43 3.03 6.39
CA GLU A 47 4.54 3.11 7.34
C GLU A 47 4.77 1.77 8.06
N GLU A 48 3.70 1.10 8.47
CA GLU A 48 3.72 -0.23 9.08
C GLU A 48 4.27 -1.28 8.12
N ILE A 49 3.82 -1.25 6.87
CA ILE A 49 4.30 -2.15 5.82
C ILE A 49 5.79 -1.92 5.56
N GLY A 50 6.21 -0.66 5.47
CA GLY A 50 7.61 -0.29 5.32
C GLY A 50 8.49 -0.79 6.45
N ARG A 51 8.06 -0.61 7.71
CA ARG A 51 8.78 -1.13 8.88
C ARG A 51 8.92 -2.65 8.85
N ALA A 52 7.84 -3.38 8.54
CA ALA A 52 7.89 -4.84 8.45
C ALA A 52 8.89 -5.31 7.38
N ILE A 53 8.88 -4.69 6.20
CA ILE A 53 9.84 -5.00 5.13
C ILE A 53 11.28 -4.72 5.57
N GLN A 54 11.55 -3.58 6.21
CA GLN A 54 12.88 -3.25 6.71
C GLN A 54 13.38 -4.24 7.77
N MET A 55 12.50 -4.70 8.67
CA MET A 55 12.85 -5.71 9.68
C MET A 55 13.23 -7.05 9.05
N GLU A 56 12.44 -7.54 8.09
CA GLU A 56 12.69 -8.80 7.38
C GLU A 56 13.92 -8.76 6.44
N ILE A 57 14.32 -7.56 6.02
CA ILE A 57 15.59 -7.35 5.31
C ILE A 57 16.76 -7.31 6.30
N ALA A 58 16.59 -6.63 7.44
CA ALA A 58 17.63 -6.49 8.45
C ALA A 58 17.98 -7.81 9.15
N ASP A 59 17.01 -8.70 9.35
CA ASP A 59 17.23 -10.03 9.92
C ASP A 59 17.69 -11.08 8.89
N GLY A 60 17.69 -10.71 7.59
CA GLY A 60 18.16 -11.56 6.49
C GLY A 60 17.14 -12.58 5.99
N THR A 61 15.88 -12.50 6.40
CA THR A 61 14.81 -13.41 5.95
C THR A 61 14.53 -13.26 4.45
N VAL A 62 14.61 -12.03 3.93
CA VAL A 62 14.45 -11.70 2.50
C VAL A 62 15.38 -10.57 2.09
N ARG A 63 15.68 -10.46 0.79
CA ARG A 63 16.24 -9.23 0.21
C ARG A 63 15.12 -8.40 -0.39
N ARG A 64 15.36 -7.09 -0.59
CA ARG A 64 14.38 -6.21 -1.26
C ARG A 64 13.93 -6.79 -2.61
N ASP A 65 14.86 -7.33 -3.39
CA ASP A 65 14.58 -7.91 -4.72
C ASP A 65 13.83 -9.26 -4.68
N ASP A 66 13.65 -9.82 -3.49
CA ASP A 66 12.83 -11.01 -3.28
C ASP A 66 11.36 -10.64 -3.01
N ILE A 67 11.03 -9.36 -2.79
CA ILE A 67 9.68 -8.86 -2.53
C ILE A 67 9.16 -8.13 -3.77
N LEU A 68 7.97 -8.49 -4.25
CA LEU A 68 7.18 -7.71 -5.20
C LEU A 68 6.25 -6.79 -4.40
N LEU A 69 6.57 -5.51 -4.34
CA LEU A 69 5.78 -4.49 -3.66
C LEU A 69 4.89 -3.74 -4.66
N CYS A 70 3.57 -3.88 -4.49
CA CYS A 70 2.57 -3.17 -5.26
C CYS A 70 2.02 -1.98 -4.46
N GLU A 71 1.86 -0.82 -5.10
CA GLU A 71 1.29 0.40 -4.51
C GLU A 71 0.12 0.94 -5.35
N GLY A 72 -1.03 1.14 -4.70
CA GLY A 72 -2.25 1.67 -5.31
C GLY A 72 -2.39 3.20 -5.14
N ALA A 73 -2.03 3.95 -6.18
CA ALA A 73 -2.20 5.40 -6.23
C ALA A 73 -3.68 5.80 -6.18
N TRP A 74 -4.01 6.78 -5.33
CA TRP A 74 -5.39 7.20 -5.09
C TRP A 74 -5.90 8.23 -6.12
N GLY A 75 -7.19 8.19 -6.41
CA GLY A 75 -7.84 8.97 -7.47
C GLY A 75 -7.68 10.50 -7.37
N THR A 76 -7.36 11.04 -6.19
CA THR A 76 -7.08 12.47 -6.01
C THR A 76 -5.75 12.91 -6.60
N PHE A 77 -4.88 11.96 -6.96
CA PHE A 77 -3.55 12.22 -7.52
C PHE A 77 -3.46 11.94 -9.02
N PHE A 78 -4.59 11.69 -9.71
CA PHE A 78 -4.57 11.35 -11.14
C PHE A 78 -4.27 12.53 -12.06
N HIS A 79 -4.20 13.75 -11.53
CA HIS A 79 -3.67 14.88 -12.28
C HIS A 79 -2.16 14.66 -12.52
N PRO A 80 -1.63 14.79 -13.76
CA PRO A 80 -0.24 14.44 -14.08
C PRO A 80 0.80 15.06 -13.14
N GLU A 81 0.56 16.30 -12.72
CA GLU A 81 1.44 17.06 -11.80
C GLU A 81 1.46 16.48 -10.38
N LEU A 82 0.43 15.75 -9.97
CA LEU A 82 0.27 15.19 -8.62
C LEU A 82 0.66 13.72 -8.52
N VAL A 83 0.74 13.00 -9.65
CA VAL A 83 1.11 11.58 -9.69
C VAL A 83 2.50 11.36 -9.07
N GLN A 84 3.47 12.20 -9.44
CA GLN A 84 4.82 12.13 -8.89
C GLN A 84 4.83 12.33 -7.37
N THR A 85 4.14 13.38 -6.89
CA THR A 85 4.04 13.67 -5.46
C THR A 85 3.38 12.53 -4.67
N SER A 86 2.35 11.90 -5.24
CA SER A 86 1.71 10.73 -4.62
C SER A 86 2.70 9.59 -4.43
N LEU A 87 3.43 9.23 -5.48
CA LEU A 87 4.38 8.14 -5.43
C LEU A 87 5.53 8.45 -4.48
N GLU A 88 6.09 9.66 -4.52
CA GLU A 88 7.14 10.10 -3.59
C GLU A 88 6.68 10.05 -2.13
N THR A 89 5.42 10.40 -1.86
CA THR A 89 4.82 10.31 -0.53
C THR A 89 4.74 8.86 -0.07
N SER A 90 4.24 7.96 -0.92
CA SER A 90 4.15 6.53 -0.63
C SER A 90 5.53 5.90 -0.42
N LEU A 91 6.49 6.17 -1.31
CA LEU A 91 7.88 5.70 -1.18
C LEU A 91 8.51 6.13 0.16
N LYS A 92 8.28 7.38 0.56
CA LYS A 92 8.78 7.91 1.84
C LYS A 92 8.17 7.18 3.03
N LYS A 93 6.85 6.92 3.03
CA LYS A 93 6.18 6.19 4.12
C LYS A 93 6.61 4.73 4.17
N LEU A 94 6.66 4.07 3.01
CA LEU A 94 7.13 2.69 2.85
C LEU A 94 8.64 2.55 3.14
N GLN A 95 9.39 3.66 3.18
CA GLN A 95 10.84 3.67 3.39
C GLN A 95 11.59 2.80 2.37
N VAL A 96 11.17 2.88 1.10
CA VAL A 96 11.79 2.17 -0.02
C VAL A 96 12.19 3.15 -1.12
N SER A 97 13.21 2.80 -1.90
CA SER A 97 13.63 3.59 -3.05
C SER A 97 12.76 3.36 -4.29
N TYR A 98 12.04 2.23 -4.35
CA TYR A 98 11.16 1.88 -5.47
C TYR A 98 10.03 0.93 -5.03
N VAL A 99 8.95 0.92 -5.81
CA VAL A 99 7.89 -0.10 -5.81
C VAL A 99 7.98 -0.90 -7.12
N ASP A 100 7.62 -2.17 -7.09
CA ASP A 100 7.71 -3.06 -8.25
C ASP A 100 6.54 -2.85 -9.21
N LEU A 101 5.39 -2.44 -8.67
CA LEU A 101 4.17 -2.16 -9.43
C LEU A 101 3.44 -0.97 -8.82
N CYS A 102 3.05 -0.01 -9.66
CA CYS A 102 2.18 1.10 -9.27
C CYS A 102 0.87 0.96 -10.06
N LEU A 103 -0.26 0.86 -9.35
CA LEU A 103 -1.59 0.71 -9.93
C LEU A 103 -2.42 1.97 -9.72
N LEU A 104 -3.30 2.25 -10.67
CA LEU A 104 -4.44 3.14 -10.42
C LEU A 104 -5.41 2.37 -9.53
N HIS A 105 -5.52 2.76 -8.25
CA HIS A 105 -6.32 2.02 -7.25
C HIS A 105 -7.80 1.95 -7.67
N TYR A 106 -8.32 3.02 -8.29
CA TYR A 106 -9.69 3.09 -8.74
C TYR A 106 -9.77 3.84 -10.08
N PRO A 107 -10.59 3.43 -11.06
CA PRO A 107 -10.56 3.99 -12.42
C PRO A 107 -11.20 5.38 -12.55
N VAL A 108 -11.43 6.09 -11.43
CA VAL A 108 -12.08 7.40 -11.41
C VAL A 108 -11.14 8.43 -10.79
N ALA A 109 -10.84 9.48 -11.55
CA ALA A 109 -10.15 10.66 -11.04
C ALA A 109 -11.08 11.45 -10.12
N LEU A 110 -10.59 11.84 -8.95
CA LEU A 110 -11.37 12.53 -7.93
C LEU A 110 -10.85 13.95 -7.78
N GLN A 111 -11.72 14.93 -7.93
CA GLN A 111 -11.38 16.32 -7.64
C GLN A 111 -11.49 16.56 -6.14
N VAL A 112 -10.42 17.04 -5.49
CA VAL A 112 -10.43 17.36 -4.06
C VAL A 112 -11.43 18.50 -3.82
N SER A 113 -12.62 18.14 -3.35
CA SER A 113 -13.72 19.04 -3.01
C SER A 113 -14.59 18.39 -1.93
N LEU A 114 -15.27 19.18 -1.10
CA LEU A 114 -16.16 18.63 -0.05
C LEU A 114 -17.22 17.69 -0.63
N SER A 115 -17.72 17.97 -1.85
CA SER A 115 -18.67 17.11 -2.56
C SER A 115 -18.09 15.74 -2.92
N CYS A 116 -16.78 15.64 -3.13
CA CYS A 116 -16.12 14.38 -3.44
C CYS A 116 -16.04 13.44 -2.24
N LEU A 117 -15.83 13.99 -1.03
CA LEU A 117 -15.91 13.21 0.22
C LEU A 117 -17.32 12.63 0.41
N THR A 118 -18.36 13.44 0.14
CA THR A 118 -19.76 12.98 0.19
C THR A 118 -20.04 11.88 -0.83
N LEU A 119 -19.49 11.99 -2.05
CA LEU A 119 -19.62 10.95 -3.07
C LEU A 119 -18.99 9.64 -2.58
N LEU A 120 -17.78 9.69 -2.03
CA LEU A 120 -17.07 8.50 -1.55
C LEU A 120 -17.77 7.79 -0.39
N VAL A 121 -18.41 8.54 0.51
CA VAL A 121 -19.29 7.97 1.54
C VAL A 121 -20.54 7.35 0.89
N SER A 122 -21.14 8.03 -0.09
CA SER A 122 -22.35 7.52 -0.76
C SER A 122 -22.14 6.26 -1.60
N VAL A 123 -20.94 6.08 -2.17
CA VAL A 123 -20.56 4.88 -2.92
C VAL A 123 -19.91 3.80 -2.06
N GLY A 124 -19.89 3.98 -0.73
CA GLY A 124 -19.38 2.99 0.23
C GLY A 124 -17.86 2.79 0.18
N VAL A 125 -17.13 3.76 -0.38
CA VAL A 125 -15.67 3.72 -0.51
C VAL A 125 -15.00 4.20 0.78
N LEU A 126 -15.61 5.19 1.44
CA LEU A 126 -15.28 5.67 2.79
C LEU A 126 -16.45 5.34 3.74
N SER A 127 -16.15 5.01 4.99
CA SER A 127 -17.14 4.74 6.05
C SER A 127 -17.15 5.85 7.09
#